data_AF-K9ADQ2-F1
#
_entry.id   AF-K9ADQ2-F1
#
_cell.length_a   1.000
_cell.length_b   1.000
_cell.length_c   1.000
_cell.angle_alpha   90.00
_cell.angle_beta   90.00
_cell.angle_gamma   90.00
#
_symmetry.space_group_name_H-M   'P 1'
#
loop_
_entity.id
_entity.type
_entity.pdbx_description
1 polymer ?
#
loop_
_entity_poly.entity_id
_entity_poly.type
_entity_poly.pdbx_seq_one_letter_code
_entity_poly.pdbx_strand_id
1 'polypeptide(L)'
;MSTGELARASLITKGAITQRVDRAEAQGYVRRVTAPGRKVAEVELTDRGRRVSDELVEAVLRHEEGLLAGLPQHERDDLAASLRRLLAHLHRVLGAQGDGNPGQVGTRD
;
A
#
# COMPACT_ATOMS: atom_id res chain seq x y z
N MET A 1 -8.10 10.19 -5.12
CA MET A 1 -7.92 8.83 -5.70
C MET A 1 -9.15 7.99 -5.44
N SER A 2 -9.63 7.24 -6.43
CA SER A 2 -10.70 6.23 -6.26
C SER A 2 -10.18 4.96 -5.57
N THR A 3 -11.10 4.15 -5.03
CA THR A 3 -10.76 2.82 -4.46
C THR A 3 -10.10 1.89 -5.47
N GLY A 4 -10.52 1.97 -6.74
CA GLY A 4 -9.91 1.20 -7.84
C GLY A 4 -8.47 1.64 -8.13
N GLU A 5 -8.18 2.94 -8.03
CA GLU A 5 -6.81 3.44 -8.15
C GLU A 5 -5.95 3.07 -6.95
N LEU A 6 -6.52 3.15 -5.73
CA LEU A 6 -5.84 2.68 -4.52
C LEU A 6 -5.49 1.19 -4.61
N ALA A 7 -6.38 0.37 -5.16
CA ALA A 7 -6.11 -1.06 -5.39
C ALA A 7 -5.04 -1.34 -6.43
N ARG A 8 -4.89 -0.49 -7.46
CA ARG A 8 -3.78 -0.60 -8.41
C ARG A 8 -2.46 -0.11 -7.83
N ALA A 9 -2.51 0.94 -7.02
CA ALA A 9 -1.35 1.49 -6.35
C ALA A 9 -0.86 0.62 -5.17
N SER A 10 -1.71 -0.31 -4.71
CA SER A 10 -1.40 -1.19 -3.59
C SER A 10 -1.14 -2.61 -4.08
N LEU A 11 -0.17 -3.30 -3.47
CA LEU A 11 0.13 -4.72 -3.74
C LEU A 11 -0.89 -5.67 -3.09
N ILE A 12 -2.14 -5.23 -2.90
CA ILE A 12 -3.21 -5.99 -2.27
C ILE A 12 -4.50 -5.94 -3.08
N THR A 13 -5.37 -6.93 -2.89
CA THR A 13 -6.56 -7.12 -3.72
C THR A 13 -7.55 -5.94 -3.63
N LYS A 14 -8.38 -5.78 -4.66
CA LYS A 14 -9.46 -4.77 -4.70
C LYS A 14 -10.39 -4.89 -3.48
N GLY A 15 -10.79 -6.11 -3.13
CA GLY A 15 -11.64 -6.36 -1.96
C GLY A 15 -10.96 -5.96 -0.64
N ALA A 16 -9.67 -6.24 -0.50
CA ALA A 16 -8.90 -5.82 0.68
C ALA A 16 -8.80 -4.30 0.78
N ILE A 17 -8.63 -3.57 -0.34
CA ILE A 17 -8.63 -2.10 -0.33
C ILE A 17 -10.00 -1.54 0.02
N THR A 18 -11.09 -2.07 -0.54
CA THR A 18 -12.45 -1.63 -0.17
C THR A 18 -12.66 -1.76 1.34
N GLN A 19 -12.34 -2.93 1.91
CA GLN A 19 -12.48 -3.16 3.35
C GLN A 19 -11.60 -2.21 4.19
N ARG A 20 -10.38 -1.90 3.74
CA ARG A 20 -9.50 -0.94 4.42
C ARG A 20 -10.06 0.48 4.38
N VAL A 21 -10.61 0.91 3.24
CA VAL A 21 -11.22 2.23 3.10
C VAL A 21 -12.50 2.33 3.94
N ASP A 22 -13.33 1.29 3.97
CA ASP A 22 -14.55 1.28 4.78
C ASP A 22 -14.23 1.41 6.28
N ARG A 23 -13.23 0.68 6.77
CA ARG A 23 -12.77 0.82 8.16
C ARG A 23 -12.21 2.21 8.44
N ALA A 24 -11.39 2.74 7.53
CA ALA A 24 -10.82 4.08 7.69
C ALA A 24 -11.91 5.16 7.69
N GLU A 25 -12.97 5.01 6.90
CA GLU A 25 -14.11 5.92 6.88
C GLU A 25 -14.92 5.82 8.18
N ALA A 26 -15.20 4.60 8.66
CA ALA A 26 -15.87 4.37 9.94
C ALA A 26 -15.09 4.95 11.14
N GLN A 27 -13.76 5.00 11.05
CA GLN A 27 -12.89 5.61 12.05
C GLN A 27 -12.72 7.13 11.89
N GLY A 28 -13.29 7.72 10.82
CA GLY A 28 -13.20 9.14 10.51
C GLY A 28 -11.84 9.59 9.98
N TYR A 29 -11.03 8.66 9.46
CA TYR A 29 -9.71 8.96 8.88
C TYR A 29 -9.81 9.35 7.40
N VAL A 30 -10.79 8.82 6.69
CA VAL A 30 -11.07 9.21 5.30
C VAL A 30 -12.53 9.58 5.14
N ARG A 31 -12.83 10.24 4.02
CA ARG A 31 -14.17 10.46 3.51
C ARG A 31 -14.21 10.19 2.01
N ARG A 32 -15.36 9.75 1.51
CA ARG A 32 -15.62 9.65 0.07
C ARG A 32 -16.32 10.90 -0.46
N VAL A 33 -15.74 11.52 -1.48
CA VAL A 33 -16.26 12.75 -2.10
C VAL A 33 -16.46 12.51 -3.59
N THR A 34 -17.67 12.80 -4.08
CA THR A 34 -17.97 12.75 -5.51
C THR A 34 -18.05 14.19 -6.03
N ALA A 35 -17.07 14.60 -6.84
CA ALA A 35 -17.11 15.91 -7.47
C ALA A 35 -18.26 16.00 -8.51
N PRO A 36 -18.85 17.19 -8.74
CA PRO A 36 -19.89 17.36 -9.75
C PRO A 36 -19.47 16.83 -11.13
N GLY A 37 -20.34 16.06 -11.77
CA GLY A 37 -20.08 15.45 -13.08
C GLY A 37 -19.18 14.20 -13.06
N ARG A 38 -18.65 13.77 -11.90
CA ARG A 38 -17.93 12.50 -11.76
C ARG A 38 -18.89 11.36 -11.40
N LYS A 39 -18.64 10.18 -11.97
CA LYS A 39 -19.37 8.93 -11.64
C LYS A 39 -18.75 8.14 -10.49
N VAL A 40 -17.52 8.45 -10.11
CA VAL A 40 -16.73 7.69 -9.14
C VAL A 40 -16.34 8.60 -7.99
N ALA A 41 -16.57 8.13 -6.76
CA ALA A 41 -16.14 8.83 -5.55
C ALA A 41 -14.63 8.72 -5.37
N GLU A 42 -14.03 9.82 -4.94
CA GLU A 42 -12.64 9.87 -4.50
C GLU A 42 -12.55 9.70 -3.00
N VAL A 43 -11.54 8.95 -2.55
CA VAL A 43 -11.17 8.82 -1.15
C VAL A 43 -10.20 9.94 -0.81
N GLU A 44 -10.53 10.71 0.22
CA GLU A 44 -9.72 11.81 0.74
C GLU A 44 -9.44 11.60 2.23
N LEU A 45 -8.22 11.91 2.67
CA LEU A 45 -7.91 12.00 4.10
C LEU A 45 -8.68 13.14 4.75
N THR A 46 -9.23 12.90 5.93
CA THR A 46 -9.65 13.96 6.83
C THR A 46 -8.44 14.56 7.55
N ASP A 47 -8.60 15.68 8.25
CA ASP A 47 -7.52 16.24 9.07
C ASP A 47 -7.08 15.27 10.18
N ARG A 48 -8.02 14.49 10.73
CA ARG A 48 -7.71 13.43 11.69
C ARG A 48 -6.91 12.32 11.02
N GLY A 49 -7.33 11.86 9.84
CA GLY A 49 -6.61 10.84 9.10
C GLY A 49 -5.21 11.27 8.69
N ARG A 50 -5.01 12.56 8.35
CA ARG A 50 -3.70 13.11 8.04
C ARG A 50 -2.75 13.02 9.23
N ARG A 51 -3.17 13.46 10.42
CA ARG A 51 -2.37 13.37 11.65
C ARG A 51 -1.97 11.93 11.97
N VAL A 52 -2.93 11.00 11.91
CA VAL A 52 -2.66 9.57 12.16
C VAL A 52 -1.72 8.99 11.10
N SER A 53 -1.86 9.40 9.83
CA SER A 53 -0.97 8.98 8.76
C SER A 53 0.46 9.44 9.00
N ASP A 54 0.66 10.68 9.44
CA ASP A 54 2.00 11.23 9.71
C ASP A 54 2.69 10.48 10.87
N GLU A 55 1.97 10.22 11.97
CA GLU A 55 2.46 9.42 13.10
C GLU A 55 2.81 7.99 12.68
N LEU A 56 1.97 7.37 11.85
CA LEU A 56 2.17 5.99 11.40
C LEU A 56 3.37 5.88 10.47
N VAL A 57 3.55 6.83 9.54
CA VAL A 57 4.71 6.86 8.63
C VAL A 57 6.00 6.92 9.46
N GLU A 58 6.06 7.80 10.45
CA GLU A 58 7.23 7.93 11.30
C GLU A 58 7.51 6.65 12.11
N ALA A 59 6.46 6.00 12.64
CA ALA A 59 6.59 4.73 13.34
C ALA A 59 7.10 3.59 12.45
N VAL A 60 6.60 3.50 11.21
CA VAL A 60 7.03 2.50 10.23
C VAL A 60 8.50 2.71 9.86
N LEU A 61 8.91 3.94 9.55
CA LEU A 61 10.29 4.23 9.18
C LEU A 61 11.27 3.87 10.30
N ARG A 62 10.96 4.26 11.55
CA ARG A 62 11.78 3.86 12.71
C ARG A 62 11.87 2.34 12.88
N HIS A 63 10.76 1.64 12.67
CA HIS A 63 10.75 0.18 12.77
C HIS A 63 11.61 -0.46 11.69
N GLU A 64 11.48 -0.01 10.42
CA GLU A 64 12.27 -0.49 9.29
C GLU A 64 13.77 -0.21 9.46
N GLU A 65 14.14 0.98 9.95
CA GLU A 65 15.52 1.31 10.31
C GLU A 65 16.09 0.34 11.35
N GLY A 66 15.27 -0.02 12.36
CA GLY A 66 15.63 -0.99 13.38
C GLY A 66 15.80 -2.41 12.84
N LEU A 67 14.93 -2.86 11.93
CA LEU A 67 15.04 -4.17 11.28
C LEU A 67 16.33 -4.30 10.48
N LEU A 68 16.76 -3.22 9.84
CA LEU A 68 17.96 -3.20 9.01
C LEU A 68 19.23 -2.87 9.82
N ALA A 69 19.12 -2.47 11.09
CA ALA A 69 20.22 -1.99 11.94
C ALA A 69 21.45 -2.90 11.97
N GLY A 70 21.26 -4.23 11.84
CA GLY A 70 22.34 -5.21 11.80
C GLY A 70 23.17 -5.25 10.51
N LEU A 71 22.72 -4.58 9.45
CA LEU A 71 23.41 -4.54 8.16
C LEU A 71 24.17 -3.20 7.99
N PRO A 72 25.46 -3.21 7.62
CA PRO A 72 26.17 -2.01 7.21
C PRO A 72 25.60 -1.45 5.89
N GLN A 73 25.83 -0.17 5.62
CA GLN A 73 25.19 0.54 4.50
C GLN A 73 25.38 -0.15 3.14
N HIS A 74 26.59 -0.67 2.85
CA HIS A 74 26.88 -1.35 1.59
C HIS A 74 26.06 -2.64 1.41
N GLU A 75 25.84 -3.43 2.47
CA GLU A 75 25.00 -4.64 2.40
C GLU A 75 23.53 -4.29 2.18
N ARG A 76 23.06 -3.16 2.73
CA ARG A 76 21.69 -2.66 2.47
C ARG A 76 21.53 -2.26 1.01
N ASP A 77 22.54 -1.62 0.43
CA ASP A 77 22.53 -1.22 -0.97
C ASP A 77 22.50 -2.45 -1.91
N ASP A 78 23.29 -3.48 -1.59
CA ASP A 78 23.33 -4.75 -2.32
C ASP A 78 22.00 -5.53 -2.23
N LEU A 79 21.41 -5.57 -1.03
CA LEU A 79 20.10 -6.16 -0.79
C LEU A 79 19.03 -5.43 -1.62
N ALA A 80 19.01 -4.10 -1.57
CA ALA A 80 18.06 -3.29 -2.33
C ALA A 80 18.21 -3.51 -3.86
N ALA A 81 19.43 -3.60 -4.37
CA ALA A 81 19.69 -3.90 -5.77
C ALA A 81 19.15 -5.30 -6.17
N SER A 82 19.32 -6.29 -5.30
CA SER A 82 18.83 -7.65 -5.52
C SER A 82 17.30 -7.75 -5.49
N LEU A 83 16.65 -7.10 -4.53
CA LEU A 83 15.19 -7.01 -4.44
C LEU A 83 14.58 -6.29 -5.65
N ARG A 84 15.19 -5.20 -6.14
CA ARG A 84 14.71 -4.51 -7.36
C ARG A 84 14.77 -5.41 -8.59
N ARG A 85 15.85 -6.17 -8.76
CA ARG A 85 15.99 -7.14 -9.87
C ARG A 85 14.93 -8.23 -9.79
N LEU A 86 14.69 -8.78 -8.59
CA LEU A 86 13.65 -9.77 -8.36
C LEU A 86 12.26 -9.21 -8.67
N LEU A 87 11.93 -8.02 -8.15
CA LEU A 87 10.64 -7.37 -8.38
C LEU A 87 10.39 -7.12 -9.88
N ALA A 88 11.38 -6.62 -10.61
CA ALA A 88 11.28 -6.42 -12.06
C ALA A 88 11.09 -7.74 -12.84
N HIS A 89 11.68 -8.83 -12.36
CA HIS A 89 11.43 -10.16 -12.92
C HIS A 89 10.00 -10.62 -12.63
N LEU A 90 9.54 -10.51 -11.37
CA LEU A 90 8.19 -10.90 -10.97
C LEU A 90 7.11 -10.09 -11.70
N HIS A 91 7.29 -8.78 -11.88
CA HIS A 91 6.37 -7.97 -12.67
C HIS A 91 6.27 -8.45 -14.13
N ARG A 92 7.35 -8.95 -14.74
CA ARG A 92 7.29 -9.52 -16.08
C ARG A 92 6.57 -10.87 -16.10
N VAL A 93 6.87 -11.74 -15.15
CA VAL A 93 6.30 -13.10 -15.08
C VAL A 93 4.81 -13.05 -14.71
N LEU A 94 4.46 -12.26 -13.69
CA LEU A 94 3.11 -12.17 -13.14
C LEU A 94 2.25 -11.09 -13.81
N GLY A 95 2.86 -10.00 -14.32
CA GLY A 95 2.13 -8.93 -15.01
C GLY A 95 1.81 -9.24 -16.49
N ALA A 96 2.48 -10.23 -17.10
CA ALA A 96 2.10 -10.77 -18.40
C ALA A 96 0.94 -11.79 -18.32
N GLN A 97 0.57 -12.20 -17.10
CA GLN A 97 -0.57 -13.09 -16.81
C GLN A 97 -1.64 -12.21 -16.14
N GLY A 98 -2.66 -11.78 -16.90
CA GLY A 98 -3.64 -10.78 -16.46
C GLY A 98 -4.15 -10.95 -15.00
N ASP A 99 -4.30 -9.80 -14.32
CA ASP A 99 -4.96 -9.60 -13.01
C ASP A 99 -4.39 -10.34 -11.77
N GLY A 100 -3.22 -10.97 -11.86
CA GLY A 100 -2.59 -11.67 -10.73
C GLY A 100 -1.86 -10.76 -9.74
N ASN A 101 -2.59 -9.95 -8.97
CA ASN A 101 -1.99 -9.23 -7.83
C ASN A 101 -1.56 -10.26 -6.74
N PRO A 102 -0.26 -10.40 -6.42
CA PRO A 102 0.26 -11.51 -5.58
C PRO A 102 -0.08 -11.40 -4.08
N GLY A 103 -1.10 -10.64 -3.69
CA GLY A 103 -1.42 -10.32 -2.30
C GLY A 103 -2.09 -11.45 -1.48
N GLN A 104 -2.24 -12.66 -2.00
CA GLN A 104 -2.73 -13.80 -1.22
C GLN A 104 -1.57 -14.43 -0.42
N VAL A 105 -1.19 -13.79 0.68
CA VAL A 105 -0.54 -14.52 1.77
C VAL A 105 -1.66 -15.15 2.58
N GLY A 106 -1.85 -16.46 2.39
CA GLY A 106 -2.89 -17.22 3.07
C GLY A 106 -2.69 -17.20 4.58
N THR A 107 -3.72 -16.80 5.31
CA THR A 107 -3.95 -17.31 6.66
C THR A 107 -4.72 -18.62 6.49
N ARG A 108 -3.98 -19.73 6.52
CA ARG A 108 -4.56 -21.03 6.86
C ARG A 108 -4.68 -21.06 8.38
N ASP A 109 -5.92 -21.07 8.87
CA ASP A 109 -6.26 -21.86 10.04
C ASP A 109 -6.46 -23.31 9.59
#